data_AF-A0A1T2X5F3-F1
#
_entry.id   AF-A0A1T2X5F3-F1
#
_cell.length_a   1.000
_cell.length_b   1.000
_cell.length_c   1.000
_cell.angle_alpha   90.00
_cell.angle_beta   90.00
_cell.angle_gamma   90.00
#
_symmetry.space_group_name_H-M   'P 1'
#
loop_
_entity.id
_entity.type
_entity.pdbx_description
1 polymer ?
#
loop_
_entity_poly.entity_id
_entity_poly.type
_entity_poly.pdbx_seq_one_letter_code
_entity_poly.pdbx_strand_id
1 'polypeptide(L)'
;MIMSKETSLELIKESFDIIIQVLEIMKSNPEEGLLRQPYLNLPPLTNSALNNNSRVLEIMIQMLHHLPGHTAQIIYIAKMRKGQLEWKYN
;
A
#
# COMPACT_ATOMS: atom_id res chain seq x y z
N MET A 1 -18.58 8.41 -6.78
CA MET A 1 -18.46 7.36 -7.81
C MET A 1 -18.18 6.05 -7.09
N ILE A 2 -19.02 5.01 -7.24
CA ILE A 2 -18.77 3.72 -6.59
C ILE A 2 -17.90 2.89 -7.55
N MET A 3 -16.71 2.52 -7.10
CA MET A 3 -15.79 1.65 -7.83
C MET A 3 -16.34 0.22 -7.87
N SER A 4 -16.31 -0.44 -9.03
CA SER A 4 -16.72 -1.85 -9.13
C SER A 4 -15.67 -2.76 -8.48
N LYS A 5 -16.07 -3.97 -8.09
CA LYS A 5 -15.17 -4.96 -7.50
C LYS A 5 -14.04 -5.31 -8.48
N GLU A 6 -14.38 -5.46 -9.76
CA GLU A 6 -13.47 -5.83 -10.83
C GLU A 6 -12.42 -4.74 -11.03
N THR A 7 -12.84 -3.47 -11.08
CA THR A 7 -11.92 -2.33 -11.15
C THR A 7 -11.02 -2.24 -9.92
N SER A 8 -11.57 -2.45 -8.71
CA SER A 8 -10.75 -2.47 -7.49
C SER A 8 -9.68 -3.56 -7.52
N LEU A 9 -10.03 -4.76 -7.99
CA LEU A 9 -9.09 -5.88 -8.08
C LEU A 9 -7.99 -5.61 -9.10
N GLU A 10 -8.31 -4.99 -10.23
CA GLU A 10 -7.31 -4.67 -11.25
C GLU A 10 -6.35 -3.59 -10.77
N LEU A 11 -6.86 -2.51 -10.18
CA LEU A 11 -6.03 -1.45 -9.61
C LEU A 11 -5.10 -1.97 -8.51
N ILE A 12 -5.56 -2.93 -7.69
CA ILE A 12 -4.70 -3.57 -6.67
C ILE A 12 -3.55 -4.31 -7.35
N LYS A 13 -3.81 -5.12 -8.38
CA LYS A 13 -2.74 -5.85 -9.09
C LYS A 13 -1.74 -4.89 -9.71
N GLU A 14 -2.21 -3.90 -10.46
CA GLU A 14 -1.36 -2.89 -11.09
C GLU A 14 -0.50 -2.16 -10.06
N SER A 15 -1.06 -1.85 -8.88
CA SER A 15 -0.32 -1.22 -7.80
C SER A 15 0.83 -2.10 -7.29
N PHE A 16 0.61 -3.42 -7.15
CA PHE A 16 1.67 -4.35 -6.75
C PHE A 16 2.73 -4.52 -7.85
N ASP A 17 2.35 -4.53 -9.12
CA ASP A 17 3.30 -4.58 -10.24
C ASP A 17 4.20 -3.34 -10.27
N ILE A 18 3.65 -2.15 -10.01
CA ILE A 18 4.43 -0.91 -9.89
C ILE A 18 5.38 -0.97 -8.70
N ILE A 19 4.92 -1.47 -7.55
CA ILE A 19 5.78 -1.65 -6.36
C ILE A 19 6.97 -2.57 -6.69
N ILE A 20 6.73 -3.67 -7.38
CA ILE A 20 7.79 -4.61 -7.80
C ILE A 20 8.79 -3.91 -8.73
N GLN A 21 8.32 -3.13 -9.69
CA GLN A 21 9.21 -2.36 -10.58
C GLN A 21 10.10 -1.38 -9.81
N VAL A 22 9.54 -0.68 -8.81
CA VAL A 22 10.31 0.22 -7.94
C VAL A 22 11.39 -0.55 -7.17
N LEU A 23 11.06 -1.74 -6.65
CA LEU A 23 12.02 -2.60 -5.95
C LEU A 23 13.15 -3.08 -6.88
N GLU A 24 12.86 -3.41 -8.14
CA GLU A 24 13.90 -3.78 -9.12
C GLU A 24 14.80 -2.59 -9.49
N ILE A 25 14.25 -1.37 -9.55
CA ILE A 25 15.05 -0.14 -9.71
C ILE A 25 15.97 0.04 -8.50
N MET A 26 15.44 -0.09 -7.27
CA MET A 26 16.24 -0.01 -6.04
C MET A 26 17.34 -1.07 -5.98
N LYS A 27 17.11 -2.26 -6.52
CA LYS A 27 18.09 -3.35 -6.55
C LYS A 27 19.19 -3.10 -7.59
N SER A 28 18.84 -2.59 -8.77
CA SER A 28 19.78 -2.36 -9.88
C SER A 28 20.59 -1.07 -9.73
N ASN A 29 20.02 -0.02 -9.13
CA ASN A 29 20.71 1.22 -8.79
C ASN A 29 20.29 1.71 -7.39
N PRO A 30 20.94 1.22 -6.31
CA PRO A 30 20.53 1.54 -4.95
C PRO A 30 20.61 3.03 -4.59
N GLU A 31 21.61 3.77 -5.09
CA GLU A 31 21.76 5.18 -4.76
C GLU A 31 20.62 6.02 -5.36
N GLU A 32 20.35 5.82 -6.65
CA GLU A 32 19.23 6.49 -7.34
C GLU A 32 17.88 5.98 -6.84
N GLY A 33 17.75 4.68 -6.59
CA GLY A 33 16.50 4.05 -6.22
C GLY A 33 16.09 4.30 -4.77
N LEU A 34 17.02 4.36 -3.82
CA LEU A 34 16.72 4.53 -2.40
C LEU A 34 16.63 6.00 -1.98
N LEU A 35 17.51 6.85 -2.50
CA LEU A 35 17.68 8.23 -2.02
C LEU A 35 16.91 9.27 -2.83
N ARG A 36 16.36 8.89 -3.99
CA ARG A 36 15.54 9.78 -4.82
C ARG A 36 14.33 10.31 -4.06
N GLN A 37 14.06 11.59 -4.25
CA GLN A 37 12.91 12.31 -3.68
C GLN A 37 11.92 12.64 -4.83
N PRO A 38 11.01 11.71 -5.19
CA PRO A 38 10.21 11.82 -6.41
C PRO A 38 9.21 12.98 -6.40
N TYR A 39 8.91 13.54 -5.22
CA TYR A 39 7.81 14.49 -5.03
C TYR A 39 8.28 15.91 -4.68
N LEU A 40 9.59 16.19 -4.74
CA LEU A 40 10.16 17.47 -4.28
C LEU A 40 9.43 18.70 -4.85
N ASN A 41 9.04 18.64 -6.13
CA ASN A 41 8.43 19.75 -6.87
C ASN A 41 6.91 19.60 -7.10
N LEU A 42 6.25 18.70 -6.38
CA LEU A 42 4.80 18.50 -6.49
C LEU A 42 4.05 19.26 -5.37
N PRO A 43 2.72 19.42 -5.44
CA PRO A 43 1.95 19.91 -4.31
C PRO A 43 2.15 19.04 -3.07
N PRO A 44 2.16 19.63 -1.86
CA PRO A 44 2.33 18.86 -0.63
C PRO A 44 1.16 17.89 -0.41
N LEU A 45 1.47 16.69 0.05
CA LEU A 45 0.44 15.74 0.49
C LEU A 45 -0.28 16.28 1.73
N THR A 46 -1.61 16.32 1.69
CA THR A 46 -2.45 16.62 2.85
C THR A 46 -2.83 15.31 3.53
N ASN A 47 -2.61 15.21 4.86
CA ASN A 47 -2.89 14.01 5.66
C ASN A 47 -2.01 12.78 5.36
N SER A 48 -0.72 12.98 5.15
CA SER A 48 0.26 11.91 5.02
C SER A 48 1.29 11.98 6.15
N ALA A 49 1.80 10.82 6.57
CA ALA A 49 2.98 10.75 7.43
C ALA A 49 4.28 11.07 6.67
N LEU A 50 4.20 11.13 5.33
CA LEU A 50 5.28 11.47 4.41
C LEU A 50 5.09 12.88 3.86
N ASN A 51 6.17 13.49 3.42
CA ASN A 51 6.15 14.81 2.78
C ASN A 51 6.99 14.79 1.49
N ASN A 52 7.11 15.93 0.82
CA ASN A 52 7.81 16.02 -0.47
C ASN A 52 9.32 15.73 -0.40
N ASN A 53 9.90 15.87 0.80
CA ASN A 53 11.29 15.51 1.04
C ASN A 53 11.46 14.00 1.29
N SER A 54 10.37 13.24 1.37
CA SER A 54 10.46 11.80 1.60
C SER A 54 11.12 11.10 0.42
N ARG A 55 12.08 10.22 0.75
CA ARG A 55 12.80 9.39 -0.20
C ARG A 55 11.98 8.16 -0.57
N VAL A 56 12.27 7.55 -1.70
CA VAL A 56 11.64 6.28 -2.13
C VAL A 56 11.74 5.22 -1.03
N LEU A 57 12.88 5.09 -0.35
CA LEU A 57 13.02 4.16 0.77
C LEU A 57 12.01 4.42 1.91
N GLU A 58 11.85 5.67 2.30
CA GLU A 58 10.93 6.06 3.39
C GLU A 58 9.48 5.80 2.98
N ILE A 59 9.13 6.08 1.72
CA ILE A 59 7.83 5.77 1.14
C ILE A 59 7.56 4.25 1.21
N MET A 60 8.52 3.44 0.77
CA MET A 60 8.39 1.97 0.77
C MET A 60 8.26 1.38 2.18
N ILE A 61 9.06 1.86 3.14
CA ILE A 61 8.95 1.44 4.54
C ILE A 61 7.58 1.79 5.11
N GLN A 62 7.09 3.00 4.84
CA GLN A 62 5.77 3.42 5.29
C GLN A 62 4.67 2.52 4.70
N MET A 63 4.73 2.20 3.40
CA MET A 63 3.76 1.30 2.76
C MET A 63 3.74 -0.08 3.42
N LEU A 64 4.92 -0.65 3.71
CA LEU A 64 5.03 -1.93 4.42
C LEU A 64 4.48 -1.87 5.84
N HIS A 65 4.65 -0.75 6.55
CA HIS A 65 4.12 -0.57 7.90
C HIS A 65 2.58 -0.54 7.92
N HIS A 66 1.94 0.02 6.90
CA HIS A 66 0.47 0.12 6.81
C HIS A 66 -0.21 -1.16 6.36
N LEU A 67 0.48 -1.98 5.55
CA LEU A 67 -0.10 -3.17 4.94
C LEU A 67 -0.72 -4.14 5.97
N PRO A 68 -0.02 -4.54 7.06
CA PRO A 68 -0.61 -5.43 8.07
C PRO A 68 -1.90 -4.89 8.69
N GLY A 69 -1.97 -3.58 8.95
CA GLY A 69 -3.15 -2.93 9.51
C GLY A 69 -4.37 -3.04 8.58
N HIS A 70 -4.18 -2.75 7.30
CA HIS A 70 -5.24 -2.90 6.31
C HIS A 70 -5.60 -4.37 6.05
N THR A 71 -4.63 -5.28 6.01
CA THR A 71 -4.89 -6.72 5.91
C THR A 71 -5.75 -7.20 7.09
N ALA A 72 -5.44 -6.77 8.32
CA ALA A 72 -6.24 -7.11 9.49
C ALA A 72 -7.68 -6.58 9.38
N GLN A 73 -7.88 -5.34 8.90
CA GLN A 73 -9.21 -4.77 8.65
C GLN A 73 -10.00 -5.59 7.62
N ILE A 74 -9.38 -5.96 6.49
CA ILE A 74 -10.01 -6.79 5.46
C ILE A 74 -10.41 -8.16 6.03
N ILE A 75 -9.49 -8.81 6.76
CA ILE A 75 -9.77 -10.10 7.42
C ILE A 75 -10.92 -9.96 8.42
N TYR A 76 -10.92 -8.89 9.22
CA TYR A 76 -11.99 -8.63 10.19
C TYR A 76 -13.34 -8.48 9.51
N ILE A 77 -13.44 -7.66 8.45
CA ILE A 77 -14.66 -7.52 7.64
C ILE A 77 -15.07 -8.86 7.03
N ALA A 78 -14.13 -9.64 6.52
CA ALA A 78 -14.40 -10.96 5.96
C ALA A 78 -14.93 -11.92 7.02
N LYS A 79 -14.37 -11.92 8.24
CA LYS A 79 -14.88 -12.69 9.39
C LYS A 79 -16.30 -12.27 9.76
N MET A 80 -16.56 -10.96 9.87
CA MET A 80 -17.90 -10.42 10.15
C MET A 80 -18.93 -10.84 9.08
N ARG A 81 -18.54 -10.83 7.80
CA ARG A 81 -19.42 -11.26 6.69
C ARG A 81 -19.58 -12.76 6.57
N LYS A 82 -18.56 -13.55 6.93
CA LYS A 82 -18.68 -15.00 7.09
C LYS A 82 -19.56 -15.35 8.29
N GLY A 83 -19.71 -14.40 9.23
CA GLY A 83 -20.51 -14.34 10.47
C GLY A 83 -22.01 -14.70 10.43
N GLN A 84 -22.49 -15.38 9.39
CA GLN A 84 -23.21 -16.65 9.61
C GLN A 84 -22.24 -17.74 10.16
N LEU A 85 -21.33 -17.38 11.07
CA LEU A 85 -20.44 -18.29 11.78
C LEU A 85 -21.08 -18.50 13.15
N GLU A 86 -21.80 -19.61 13.31
CA GLU A 86 -22.15 -20.09 14.64
C GLU A 86 -20.86 -20.46 15.37
N TRP A 87 -20.52 -19.69 16.40
CA TRP A 87 -19.48 -20.08 17.33
C TRP A 87 -20.03 -21.21 18.20
N LYS A 88 -19.67 -22.46 17.88
CA LYS A 88 -19.92 -23.60 18.76
C LYS A 88 -18.96 -23.51 19.95
N TYR A 89 -19.47 -23.01 21.07
CA TYR A 89 -18.85 -23.22 22.36
C TYR A 89 -19.30 -24.60 22.85
N ASN A 90 -18.36 -25.55 22.90
CA ASN A 90 -18.54 -26.78 23.68
C ASN A 90 -18.30 -26.46 25.15
#